data_AF-A0A7K9SA99-F1
#
_entry.id   AF-A0A7K9SA99-F1
#
_cell.length_a   1.000
_cell.length_b   1.000
_cell.length_c   1.000
_cell.angle_alpha   90.00
_cell.angle_beta   90.00
_cell.angle_gamma   90.00
#
_symmetry.space_group_name_H-M   'P 1'
#
loop_
_entity.id
_entity.type
_entity.pdbx_description
1 polymer ?
#
loop_
_entity_poly.entity_id
_entity_poly.type
_entity_poly.pdbx_seq_one_letter_code
_entity_poly.pdbx_strand_id
1 'polypeptide(L)'
;ALSEVVAAEAVCCLNRAMTTLRDIWEEIGIPEEQRLERTDTVRKHIKGLLDMMVAEEERLKERLLKSIVLCRKELDTLCKELQLDSFETEEDCTILQMEKKLRTHVEVLQKQKRDRKQELKALQEQDQDLCDILCTALFSIDTGTVPSLEDLDRYRRHVASLNTLKEQRREEFVTNKRQIILLMEELDHTPDTSFERDVVCEDEEAFCLSKDNIVALQNLLQQLEGRRALNEAVCAELRARIIALWERLQIPQEERESSAVH
;
A
#
# COMPACT_ATOMS: atom_id res chain seq x y z
N ALA A 1 -23.99 -34.40 -30.70
CA ALA A 1 -25.29 -35.00 -30.38
C ALA A 1 -26.46 -34.05 -30.66
N LEU A 2 -26.81 -33.09 -29.79
CA LEU A 2 -28.02 -32.25 -30.01
C LEU A 2 -27.88 -31.27 -31.20
N SER A 3 -26.74 -30.59 -31.33
CA SER A 3 -26.46 -29.68 -32.45
C SER A 3 -26.50 -30.39 -33.82
N GLU A 4 -25.97 -31.62 -33.88
CA GLU A 4 -25.95 -32.44 -35.11
C GLU A 4 -27.36 -32.88 -35.53
N VAL A 5 -28.23 -33.19 -34.57
CA VAL A 5 -29.64 -33.53 -34.84
C VAL A 5 -30.39 -32.32 -35.40
N VAL A 6 -30.18 -31.13 -34.84
CA VAL A 6 -30.79 -29.89 -35.34
C VAL A 6 -30.28 -29.54 -36.75
N ALA A 7 -28.99 -29.75 -37.01
CA ALA A 7 -28.43 -29.56 -38.35
C ALA A 7 -29.07 -30.50 -39.38
N ALA A 8 -29.29 -31.78 -39.01
CA ALA A 8 -29.97 -32.74 -39.87
C ALA A 8 -31.44 -32.33 -40.13
N GLU A 9 -32.16 -31.87 -39.11
CA GLU A 9 -33.53 -31.38 -39.25
C GLU A 9 -33.63 -30.17 -40.18
N ALA A 10 -32.69 -29.23 -40.12
CA ALA A 10 -32.63 -28.08 -41.01
C ALA A 10 -32.49 -28.49 -42.49
N VAL A 11 -31.64 -29.49 -42.77
CA VAL A 11 -31.48 -30.05 -44.13
C VAL A 11 -32.77 -30.73 -44.60
N CYS A 12 -33.44 -31.49 -43.73
CA CYS A 12 -34.75 -32.11 -44.04
C CYS A 12 -35.82 -31.06 -44.35
N CYS A 13 -35.87 -29.96 -43.59
CA CYS A 13 -36.81 -28.87 -43.83
C CYS A 13 -36.59 -28.20 -45.17
N LEU A 14 -35.34 -27.93 -45.54
CA LEU A 14 -34.97 -27.39 -46.85
C LEU A 14 -35.40 -28.34 -47.98
N ASN A 15 -35.07 -29.64 -47.87
CA ASN A 15 -35.43 -30.62 -48.89
C ASN A 15 -36.94 -30.75 -49.08
N ARG A 16 -37.71 -30.71 -47.99
CA ARG A 16 -39.18 -30.70 -48.05
C ARG A 16 -39.70 -29.45 -48.74
N ALA A 17 -39.21 -28.27 -48.38
CA ALA A 17 -39.62 -27.02 -49.00
C ALA A 17 -39.30 -26.99 -50.51
N MET A 18 -38.11 -27.44 -50.91
CA MET A 18 -37.71 -27.53 -52.32
C MET A 18 -38.56 -28.53 -53.11
N THR A 19 -38.95 -29.65 -52.49
CA THR A 19 -39.88 -30.62 -53.09
C THR A 19 -41.25 -29.98 -53.33
N THR A 20 -41.82 -29.32 -52.31
CA THR A 20 -43.10 -28.64 -52.45
C THR A 20 -43.06 -27.53 -53.51
N LEU A 21 -41.97 -26.76 -53.60
CA LEU A 21 -41.81 -25.74 -54.65
C LEU A 21 -41.80 -26.35 -56.06
N ARG A 22 -41.11 -27.48 -56.24
CA ARG A 22 -41.08 -28.21 -57.51
C ARG A 22 -42.47 -28.69 -57.89
N ASP A 23 -43.17 -29.32 -56.97
CA ASP A 23 -44.53 -29.86 -57.21
C ASP A 23 -45.48 -28.72 -57.63
N ILE A 24 -45.43 -27.55 -56.97
CA ILE A 24 -46.19 -26.35 -57.36
C ILE A 24 -45.81 -25.85 -58.76
N TRP A 25 -44.51 -25.81 -59.10
CA TRP A 25 -44.07 -25.37 -60.42
C TRP A 25 -44.48 -26.32 -61.54
N GLU A 26 -44.59 -27.62 -61.24
CA GLU A 26 -45.13 -28.64 -62.14
C GLU A 26 -46.62 -28.44 -62.36
N GLU A 27 -47.40 -28.22 -61.31
CA GLU A 27 -48.84 -27.93 -61.41
C GLU A 27 -49.14 -26.66 -62.22
N ILE A 28 -48.33 -25.60 -62.06
CA ILE A 28 -48.50 -24.34 -62.82
C ILE A 28 -48.01 -24.46 -64.27
N GLY A 29 -47.10 -25.39 -64.57
CA GLY A 29 -46.49 -25.53 -65.90
C GLY A 29 -45.35 -24.55 -66.18
N ILE A 30 -44.58 -24.14 -65.16
CA ILE A 30 -43.44 -23.21 -65.33
C ILE A 30 -42.31 -23.91 -66.10
N PRO A 31 -41.72 -23.28 -67.16
CA PRO A 31 -40.59 -23.85 -67.90
C PRO A 31 -39.35 -24.10 -67.04
N GLU A 32 -38.57 -25.12 -67.41
CA GLU A 32 -37.39 -25.57 -66.65
C GLU A 32 -36.34 -24.47 -66.46
N GLU A 33 -36.13 -23.61 -67.46
CA GLU A 33 -35.19 -22.49 -67.38
C GLU A 33 -35.54 -21.53 -66.23
N GLN A 34 -36.83 -21.20 -66.06
CA GLN A 34 -37.28 -20.34 -64.95
C GLN A 34 -37.21 -21.05 -63.59
N ARG A 35 -37.42 -22.38 -63.54
CA ARG A 35 -37.24 -23.16 -62.31
C ARG A 35 -35.79 -23.19 -61.87
N LEU A 36 -34.87 -23.30 -62.84
CA LEU A 36 -33.44 -23.25 -62.60
C LEU A 36 -33.02 -21.89 -62.05
N GLU A 37 -33.48 -20.78 -62.63
CA GLU A 37 -33.19 -19.42 -62.13
C GLU A 37 -33.69 -19.20 -60.70
N ARG A 38 -34.91 -19.65 -60.40
CA ARG A 38 -35.49 -19.55 -59.04
C ARG A 38 -34.74 -20.40 -58.04
N THR A 39 -34.39 -21.63 -58.41
CA THR A 39 -33.60 -22.54 -57.57
C THR A 39 -32.18 -22.02 -57.35
N ASP A 40 -31.57 -21.43 -58.38
CA ASP A 40 -30.25 -20.81 -58.30
C ASP A 40 -30.26 -19.59 -57.36
N THR A 41 -31.34 -18.81 -57.36
CA THR A 41 -31.53 -17.70 -56.42
C THR A 41 -31.58 -18.21 -54.97
N VAL A 42 -32.37 -19.26 -54.69
CA VAL A 42 -32.41 -19.91 -53.37
C VAL A 42 -31.02 -20.43 -52.96
N ARG A 43 -30.34 -21.13 -53.87
CA ARG A 43 -28.97 -21.65 -53.65
C ARG A 43 -27.98 -20.53 -53.31
N LYS A 44 -28.03 -19.40 -54.02
CA LYS A 44 -27.18 -18.23 -53.76
C LYS A 44 -27.44 -17.65 -52.36
N HIS A 45 -28.70 -17.51 -51.96
CA HIS A 45 -29.03 -17.01 -50.62
C HIS A 45 -28.56 -17.93 -49.50
N ILE A 46 -28.81 -19.25 -49.63
CA ILE A 46 -28.36 -20.24 -48.64
C ILE A 46 -26.84 -20.25 -48.56
N LYS A 47 -26.15 -20.29 -49.70
CA LYS A 47 -24.69 -20.25 -49.73
C LYS A 47 -24.15 -18.98 -49.08
N GLY A 48 -24.68 -17.81 -49.42
CA GLY A 48 -24.24 -16.54 -48.84
C GLY A 48 -24.40 -16.49 -47.32
N LEU A 49 -25.49 -17.03 -46.78
CA LEU A 49 -25.69 -17.13 -45.33
C LEU A 49 -24.68 -18.07 -44.66
N LEU A 50 -24.48 -19.28 -45.22
CA LEU A 50 -23.54 -20.26 -44.67
C LEU A 50 -22.10 -19.74 -44.72
N ASP A 51 -21.68 -19.14 -45.84
CA ASP A 51 -20.36 -18.53 -46.00
C ASP A 51 -20.14 -17.42 -44.96
N MET A 52 -21.18 -16.61 -44.66
CA MET A 52 -21.13 -15.58 -43.62
C MET A 52 -20.94 -16.18 -42.22
N MET A 53 -21.73 -17.20 -41.86
CA MET A 53 -21.65 -17.87 -40.56
C MET A 53 -20.27 -18.52 -40.35
N VAL A 54 -19.76 -19.23 -41.36
CA VAL A 54 -18.43 -19.85 -41.30
C VAL A 54 -17.35 -18.77 -41.13
N ALA A 55 -17.41 -17.69 -41.92
CA ALA A 55 -16.45 -16.60 -41.81
C ALA A 55 -16.48 -15.90 -40.44
N GLU A 56 -17.65 -15.80 -39.80
CA GLU A 56 -17.77 -15.24 -38.44
C GLU A 56 -17.08 -16.14 -37.40
N GLU A 57 -17.31 -17.45 -37.45
CA GLU A 57 -16.68 -18.41 -36.54
C GLU A 57 -15.16 -18.53 -36.76
N GLU A 58 -14.70 -18.47 -38.02
CA GLU A 58 -13.26 -18.40 -38.34
C GLU A 58 -12.62 -17.14 -37.76
N ARG A 59 -13.27 -15.98 -37.90
CA ARG A 59 -12.80 -14.72 -37.30
C ARG A 59 -12.78 -14.79 -35.77
N LEU A 60 -13.79 -15.41 -35.16
CA LEU A 60 -13.82 -15.63 -33.72
C LEU A 60 -12.64 -16.48 -33.26
N LYS A 61 -12.39 -17.60 -33.95
CA LYS A 61 -11.25 -18.49 -33.67
C LYS A 61 -9.92 -17.75 -33.80
N GLU A 62 -9.71 -17.00 -34.87
CA GLU A 62 -8.50 -16.20 -35.06
C GLU A 62 -8.30 -15.16 -33.95
N ARG A 63 -9.39 -14.47 -33.56
CA ARG A 63 -9.34 -13.49 -32.47
C ARG A 63 -8.94 -14.13 -31.15
N LEU A 64 -9.50 -15.31 -30.82
CA LEU A 64 -9.14 -16.05 -29.62
C LEU A 64 -7.68 -16.49 -29.63
N LEU A 65 -7.17 -17.01 -30.76
CA LEU A 65 -5.77 -17.39 -30.89
C LEU A 65 -4.82 -16.20 -30.74
N LYS A 66 -5.16 -15.04 -31.34
CA LYS A 66 -4.41 -13.79 -31.16
C LYS A 66 -4.43 -13.34 -29.70
N SER A 67 -5.58 -13.40 -29.02
CA SER A 67 -5.72 -13.09 -27.58
C SER A 67 -4.78 -13.98 -26.74
N ILE A 68 -4.79 -15.30 -26.97
CA ILE A 68 -3.92 -16.25 -26.26
C ILE A 68 -2.44 -15.89 -26.41
N VAL A 69 -1.98 -15.56 -27.62
CA VAL A 69 -0.58 -15.17 -27.86
C VAL A 69 -0.22 -13.90 -27.10
N LEU A 70 -1.11 -12.90 -27.10
CA LEU A 70 -0.88 -11.65 -26.36
C LEU A 70 -0.87 -11.89 -24.85
N CYS A 71 -1.85 -12.61 -24.31
CA CYS A 71 -1.90 -12.92 -22.89
C CYS A 71 -0.68 -13.73 -22.42
N ARG A 72 -0.17 -14.67 -23.21
CA ARG A 72 1.06 -15.40 -22.87
C ARG A 72 2.27 -14.48 -22.76
N LYS A 73 2.48 -13.58 -23.73
CA LYS A 73 3.57 -12.60 -23.70
C LYS A 73 3.46 -11.66 -22.50
N GLU A 74 2.24 -11.25 -22.19
CA GLU A 74 1.96 -10.38 -21.05
C GLU A 74 2.22 -11.11 -19.72
N LEU A 75 1.78 -12.37 -19.59
CA LEU A 75 2.09 -13.20 -18.42
C LEU A 75 3.60 -13.37 -18.24
N ASP A 76 4.34 -13.69 -19.29
CA ASP A 76 5.81 -13.83 -19.20
C ASP A 76 6.47 -12.54 -18.71
N THR A 77 5.95 -11.39 -19.14
CA THR A 77 6.44 -10.07 -18.69
C THR A 77 6.10 -9.85 -17.22
N LEU A 78 4.85 -10.09 -16.82
CA LEU A 78 4.37 -9.92 -15.45
C LEU A 78 5.07 -10.88 -14.48
N CYS A 79 5.30 -12.15 -14.85
CA CYS A 79 6.03 -13.11 -14.04
C CYS A 79 7.48 -12.64 -13.81
N LYS A 80 8.17 -12.15 -14.84
CA LYS A 80 9.53 -11.59 -14.68
C LYS A 80 9.55 -10.36 -13.77
N GLU A 81 8.62 -9.43 -13.96
CA GLU A 81 8.52 -8.22 -13.13
C GLU A 81 8.18 -8.54 -11.67
N LEU A 82 7.30 -9.52 -11.43
CA LEU A 82 6.87 -9.93 -10.09
C LEU A 82 7.80 -10.95 -9.43
N GLN A 83 8.83 -11.41 -10.16
CA GLN A 83 9.77 -12.47 -9.78
C GLN A 83 9.06 -13.79 -9.42
N LEU A 84 8.07 -14.14 -10.24
CA LEU A 84 7.29 -15.37 -10.14
C LEU A 84 7.73 -16.38 -11.19
N ASP A 85 7.50 -17.66 -10.91
CA ASP A 85 7.72 -18.73 -11.87
C ASP A 85 6.83 -18.56 -13.11
N SER A 86 7.29 -19.12 -14.23
CA SER A 86 6.54 -19.10 -15.49
C SER A 86 5.22 -19.84 -15.33
N PHE A 87 4.15 -19.27 -15.89
CA PHE A 87 2.84 -19.90 -15.86
C PHE A 87 2.81 -21.14 -16.77
N GLU A 88 2.59 -22.32 -16.19
CA GLU A 88 2.40 -23.57 -16.93
C GLU A 88 0.94 -23.73 -17.38
N THR A 89 0.74 -23.95 -18.67
CA THR A 89 -0.58 -24.27 -19.22
C THR A 89 -0.79 -25.77 -19.32
N GLU A 90 -1.86 -26.29 -18.72
CA GLU A 90 -2.34 -27.67 -18.93
C GLU A 90 -2.61 -27.93 -20.43
N GLU A 91 -2.14 -29.07 -20.94
CA GLU A 91 -2.22 -29.43 -22.37
C GLU A 91 -3.67 -29.70 -22.85
N ASP A 92 -4.58 -30.06 -21.95
CA ASP A 92 -5.93 -30.55 -22.29
C ASP A 92 -7.03 -29.46 -22.39
N CYS A 93 -6.67 -28.20 -22.58
CA CYS A 93 -7.64 -27.10 -22.62
C CYS A 93 -8.15 -26.77 -24.05
N THR A 94 -9.45 -26.54 -24.21
CA THR A 94 -9.99 -25.95 -25.45
C THR A 94 -9.53 -24.50 -25.63
N ILE A 95 -9.55 -23.99 -26.87
CA ILE A 95 -9.12 -22.61 -27.19
C ILE A 95 -9.82 -21.57 -26.29
N LEU A 96 -11.14 -21.67 -26.14
CA LEU A 96 -11.90 -20.70 -25.34
C LEU A 96 -11.58 -20.79 -23.85
N GLN A 97 -11.38 -22.01 -23.31
CA GLN A 97 -10.97 -22.20 -21.92
C GLN A 97 -9.56 -21.68 -21.67
N MET A 98 -8.63 -21.92 -22.59
CA MET A 98 -7.25 -21.44 -22.52
C MET A 98 -7.21 -19.91 -22.53
N GLU A 99 -7.92 -19.26 -23.45
CA GLU A 99 -8.02 -17.80 -23.50
C GLU A 99 -8.51 -17.23 -22.18
N LYS A 100 -9.61 -17.79 -21.65
CA LYS A 100 -10.20 -17.33 -20.38
C LYS A 100 -9.22 -17.51 -19.22
N LYS A 101 -8.58 -18.68 -19.09
CA LYS A 101 -7.60 -18.96 -18.03
C LYS A 101 -6.44 -17.96 -18.06
N LEU A 102 -5.85 -17.73 -19.23
CA LEU A 102 -4.73 -16.81 -19.41
C LEU A 102 -5.13 -15.37 -19.08
N ARG A 103 -6.25 -14.90 -19.60
CA ARG A 103 -6.75 -13.54 -19.33
C ARG A 103 -7.03 -13.31 -17.85
N THR A 104 -7.69 -14.26 -17.17
CA THR A 104 -7.91 -14.15 -15.72
C THR A 104 -6.59 -14.12 -14.94
N HIS A 105 -5.58 -14.90 -15.34
CA HIS A 105 -4.26 -14.83 -14.70
C HIS A 105 -3.57 -13.47 -14.93
N VAL A 106 -3.65 -12.92 -16.14
CA VAL A 106 -3.14 -11.58 -16.44
C VAL A 106 -3.77 -10.55 -15.52
N GLU A 107 -5.11 -10.58 -15.38
CA GLU A 107 -5.85 -9.64 -14.51
C GLU A 107 -5.39 -9.74 -13.04
N VAL A 108 -5.19 -10.96 -12.55
CA VAL A 108 -4.69 -11.21 -11.18
C VAL A 108 -3.27 -10.67 -10.99
N LEU A 109 -2.33 -10.99 -11.88
CA LEU A 109 -0.94 -10.54 -11.77
C LEU A 109 -0.80 -9.03 -11.95
N GLN A 110 -1.57 -8.43 -12.88
CA GLN A 110 -1.63 -6.98 -13.01
C GLN A 110 -2.15 -6.32 -11.73
N LYS A 111 -3.15 -6.92 -11.07
CA LYS A 111 -3.64 -6.43 -9.77
C LYS A 111 -2.53 -6.51 -8.72
N GLN A 112 -1.86 -7.65 -8.58
CA GLN A 112 -0.73 -7.79 -7.66
C GLN A 112 0.37 -6.76 -7.91
N LYS A 113 0.73 -6.50 -9.18
CA LYS A 113 1.69 -5.45 -9.55
C LYS A 113 1.24 -4.07 -9.09
N ARG A 114 -0.03 -3.71 -9.30
CA ARG A 114 -0.58 -2.43 -8.84
C ARG A 114 -0.56 -2.32 -7.31
N ASP A 115 -1.02 -3.37 -6.62
CA ASP A 115 -1.10 -3.42 -5.16
C ASP A 115 0.30 -3.27 -4.54
N ARG A 116 1.32 -3.99 -5.04
CA ARG A 116 2.71 -3.87 -4.56
C ARG A 116 3.29 -2.46 -4.77
N LYS A 117 3.03 -1.83 -5.92
CA LYS A 117 3.50 -0.46 -6.18
C LYS A 117 2.79 0.58 -5.30
N GLN A 118 1.49 0.41 -5.10
CA GLN A 118 0.71 1.29 -4.24
C GLN A 118 1.16 1.18 -2.79
N GLU A 119 1.41 -0.04 -2.32
CA GLU A 119 1.94 -0.26 -0.98
C GLU A 119 3.32 0.37 -0.78
N LEU A 120 4.25 0.18 -1.72
CA LEU A 120 5.56 0.82 -1.65
C LEU A 120 5.42 2.35 -1.54
N LYS A 121 4.53 2.95 -2.34
CA LYS A 121 4.28 4.39 -2.28
C LYS A 121 3.78 4.82 -0.89
N ALA A 122 2.82 4.09 -0.32
CA ALA A 122 2.29 4.38 1.01
C ALA A 122 3.37 4.24 2.10
N LEU A 123 4.24 3.23 1.99
CA LEU A 123 5.37 3.04 2.91
C LEU A 123 6.40 4.16 2.78
N GLN A 124 6.68 4.64 1.57
CA GLN A 124 7.57 5.79 1.33
C GLN A 124 7.00 7.10 1.89
N GLU A 125 5.70 7.33 1.74
CA GLU A 125 5.02 8.49 2.32
C GLU A 125 5.14 8.45 3.87
N GLN A 126 4.89 7.28 4.48
CA GLN A 126 5.07 7.11 5.94
C GLN A 126 6.52 7.29 6.40
N ASP A 127 7.48 6.76 5.63
CA ASP A 127 8.91 6.88 5.93
C ASP A 127 9.36 8.33 5.90
N GLN A 128 8.92 9.10 4.91
CA GLN A 128 9.19 10.53 4.79
C GLN A 128 8.71 11.28 6.03
N ASP A 129 7.44 11.09 6.42
CA ASP A 129 6.86 11.75 7.60
C ASP A 129 7.65 11.41 8.88
N LEU A 130 8.06 10.15 9.05
CA LEU A 130 8.84 9.71 10.21
C LEU A 130 10.27 10.25 10.18
N CYS A 131 10.91 10.26 9.02
CA CYS A 131 12.27 10.77 8.84
C CYS A 131 12.35 12.27 9.08
N ASP A 132 11.32 13.04 8.70
CA ASP A 132 11.24 14.49 8.96
C ASP A 132 11.19 14.76 10.48
N ILE A 133 10.38 14.01 11.23
CA ILE A 133 10.26 14.14 12.69
C ILE A 133 11.53 13.67 13.41
N LEU A 134 12.08 12.52 13.01
CA LEU A 134 13.24 11.89 13.67
C LEU A 134 14.58 12.45 13.20
N CYS A 135 14.57 13.27 12.15
CA CYS A 135 15.72 13.77 11.39
C CYS A 135 16.67 12.63 10.98
N THR A 136 16.12 11.60 10.36
CA THR A 136 16.88 10.43 9.88
C THR A 136 16.85 10.37 8.35
N ALA A 137 17.78 9.60 7.77
CA ALA A 137 17.83 9.43 6.32
C ALA A 137 16.74 8.46 5.84
N LEU A 138 16.15 8.77 4.69
CA LEU A 138 15.16 7.92 4.03
C LEU A 138 15.71 6.54 3.72
N PHE A 139 14.85 5.53 3.84
CA PHE A 139 15.17 4.18 3.40
C PHE A 139 15.11 4.09 1.87
N SER A 140 16.06 3.36 1.28
CA SER A 140 16.12 3.22 -0.17
C SER A 140 16.00 1.76 -0.60
N ILE A 141 15.13 1.55 -1.58
CA ILE A 141 15.01 0.34 -2.39
C ILE A 141 14.99 0.81 -3.85
N ASP A 142 15.34 -0.06 -4.81
CA ASP A 142 15.16 0.24 -6.22
C ASP A 142 13.70 0.61 -6.53
N THR A 143 13.47 1.88 -6.86
CA THR A 143 12.15 2.44 -7.17
C THR A 143 11.77 2.30 -8.64
N GLY A 144 12.73 1.90 -9.49
CA GLY A 144 12.51 1.75 -10.93
C GLY A 144 11.74 0.49 -11.31
N THR A 145 11.68 -0.49 -10.40
CA THR A 145 11.11 -1.82 -10.64
C THR A 145 9.90 -2.11 -9.73
N VAL A 146 9.20 -3.23 -9.98
CA VAL A 146 8.14 -3.69 -9.07
C VAL A 146 8.83 -4.30 -7.85
N PRO A 147 8.52 -3.85 -6.62
CA PRO A 147 9.20 -4.35 -5.44
C PRO A 147 8.88 -5.84 -5.24
N SER A 148 9.87 -6.61 -4.81
CA SER A 148 9.66 -7.99 -4.37
C SER A 148 8.89 -8.00 -3.04
N LEU A 149 8.33 -9.14 -2.67
CA LEU A 149 7.69 -9.29 -1.35
C LEU A 149 8.70 -9.09 -0.21
N GLU A 150 9.94 -9.54 -0.40
CA GLU A 150 11.00 -9.39 0.60
C GLU A 150 11.42 -7.92 0.75
N ASP A 151 11.48 -7.17 -0.35
CA ASP A 151 11.75 -5.73 -0.32
C ASP A 151 10.65 -4.98 0.46
N LEU A 152 9.39 -5.29 0.19
CA LEU A 152 8.26 -4.73 0.95
C LEU A 152 8.35 -5.11 2.44
N ASP A 153 8.69 -6.36 2.77
CA ASP A 153 8.86 -6.79 4.16
C ASP A 153 10.04 -6.10 4.87
N ARG A 154 11.15 -5.86 4.17
CA ARG A 154 12.26 -5.05 4.69
C ARG A 154 11.79 -3.62 4.97
N TYR A 155 11.05 -3.02 4.04
CA TYR A 155 10.52 -1.67 4.20
C TYR A 155 9.52 -1.57 5.37
N ARG A 156 8.56 -2.52 5.48
CA ARG A 156 7.60 -2.59 6.59
C ARG A 156 8.32 -2.67 7.95
N ARG A 157 9.35 -3.52 8.05
CA ARG A 157 10.15 -3.62 9.28
C ARG A 157 10.90 -2.33 9.60
N HIS A 158 11.42 -1.64 8.59
CA HIS A 158 12.07 -0.35 8.76
C HIS A 158 11.10 0.69 9.32
N VAL A 159 9.95 0.90 8.68
CA VAL A 159 8.91 1.84 9.13
C VAL A 159 8.39 1.48 10.54
N ALA A 160 8.22 0.19 10.84
CA ALA A 160 7.83 -0.24 12.19
C ALA A 160 8.91 0.10 13.23
N SER A 161 10.20 -0.04 12.89
CA SER A 161 11.30 0.34 13.77
C SER A 161 11.37 1.85 14.00
N LEU A 162 11.12 2.67 12.96
CA LEU A 162 11.06 4.12 13.09
C LEU A 162 9.88 4.57 13.95
N ASN A 163 8.71 3.98 13.77
CA ASN A 163 7.56 4.25 14.65
C ASN A 163 7.88 3.91 16.12
N THR A 164 8.49 2.75 16.37
CA THR A 164 8.89 2.37 17.74
C THR A 164 9.88 3.38 18.32
N LEU A 165 10.86 3.84 17.53
CA LEU A 165 11.82 4.85 17.94
C LEU A 165 11.18 6.21 18.20
N LYS A 166 10.20 6.61 17.38
CA LYS A 166 9.41 7.83 17.58
C LYS A 166 8.68 7.78 18.91
N GLU A 167 7.96 6.70 19.21
CA GLU A 167 7.25 6.56 20.48
C GLU A 167 8.21 6.59 21.68
N GLN A 168 9.35 5.90 21.60
CA GLN A 168 10.37 5.94 22.65
C GLN A 168 10.90 7.36 22.90
N ARG A 169 11.28 8.09 21.85
CA ARG A 169 11.78 9.46 21.97
C ARG A 169 10.70 10.43 22.42
N ARG A 170 9.45 10.20 22.02
CA ARG A 170 8.29 10.99 22.45
C ARG A 170 8.07 10.82 23.95
N GLU A 171 8.06 9.60 24.45
CA GLU A 171 7.92 9.30 25.88
C GLU A 171 9.06 9.92 26.70
N GLU A 172 10.29 9.80 26.22
CA GLU A 172 11.46 10.42 26.83
C GLU A 172 11.33 11.96 26.86
N PHE A 173 10.94 12.57 25.74
CA PHE A 173 10.74 14.00 25.65
C PHE A 173 9.69 14.51 26.63
N VAL A 174 8.51 13.88 26.67
CA VAL A 174 7.41 14.27 27.56
C VAL A 174 7.80 14.12 29.03
N THR A 175 8.51 13.05 29.37
CA THR A 175 8.97 12.81 30.74
C THR A 175 9.99 13.85 31.17
N ASN A 176 11.01 14.11 30.34
CA ASN A 176 12.05 15.08 30.64
C ASN A 176 11.49 16.51 30.65
N LYS A 177 10.60 16.88 29.72
CA LYS A 177 9.92 18.19 29.70
C LYS A 177 9.22 18.47 31.02
N ARG A 178 8.45 17.51 31.54
CA ARG A 178 7.77 17.65 32.84
C ARG A 178 8.75 17.88 33.99
N GLN A 179 9.85 17.12 34.03
CA GLN A 179 10.87 17.28 35.07
C GLN A 179 11.60 18.62 34.97
N ILE A 180 11.94 19.05 33.75
CA ILE A 180 12.56 20.35 33.48
C ILE A 180 11.66 21.48 33.98
N ILE A 181 10.36 21.47 33.68
CA ILE A 181 9.41 22.50 34.13
C ILE A 181 9.41 22.60 35.66
N LEU A 182 9.30 21.46 36.37
CA LEU A 182 9.32 21.43 37.83
C LEU A 182 10.64 21.95 38.43
N LEU A 183 11.77 21.58 37.85
CA LEU A 183 13.08 22.07 38.29
C LEU A 183 13.26 23.57 38.01
N MET A 184 12.76 24.06 36.89
CA MET A 184 12.79 25.49 36.57
C MET A 184 11.93 26.29 37.55
N GLU A 185 10.74 25.78 37.90
CA GLU A 185 9.89 26.36 38.94
C GLU A 185 10.58 26.36 40.32
N GLU A 186 11.19 25.25 40.73
CA GLU A 186 11.92 25.15 42.02
C GLU A 186 13.15 26.08 42.09
N LEU A 187 13.80 26.32 40.95
CA LEU A 187 14.98 27.18 40.85
C LEU A 187 14.65 28.65 40.57
N ASP A 188 13.37 29.01 40.47
CA ASP A 188 12.90 30.32 39.97
C ASP A 188 13.59 30.72 38.64
N HIS A 189 13.88 29.74 37.77
CA HIS A 189 14.53 29.96 36.48
C HIS A 189 13.49 30.07 35.37
N THR A 190 13.67 31.05 34.48
CA THR A 190 12.79 31.24 33.31
C THR A 190 13.54 30.88 32.02
N PRO A 191 12.88 30.28 31.01
CA PRO A 191 13.52 29.89 29.75
C PRO A 191 14.28 31.05 29.09
N ASP A 192 15.62 30.98 29.07
CA ASP A 192 16.47 32.06 28.54
C ASP A 192 17.05 31.74 27.16
N THR A 193 17.31 30.47 26.88
CA THR A 193 17.73 29.99 25.55
C THR A 193 16.55 29.76 24.61
N SER A 194 16.80 29.77 23.29
CA SER A 194 15.77 29.37 22.31
C SER A 194 15.33 27.94 22.54
N PHE A 195 16.28 27.03 22.79
CA PHE A 195 15.98 25.63 23.03
C PHE A 195 15.09 25.41 24.27
N GLU A 196 15.35 26.11 25.38
CA GLU A 196 14.47 26.03 26.57
C GLU A 196 13.06 26.53 26.27
N ARG A 197 12.92 27.61 25.50
CA ARG A 197 11.61 28.10 25.07
C ARG A 197 10.89 27.07 24.20
N ASP A 198 11.59 26.46 23.25
CA ASP A 198 11.03 25.42 22.38
C ASP A 198 10.58 24.19 23.21
N VAL A 199 11.36 23.78 24.20
CA VAL A 199 11.02 22.65 25.08
C VAL A 199 9.82 22.96 25.98
N VAL A 200 9.83 24.12 26.66
CA VAL A 200 8.88 24.44 27.75
C VAL A 200 7.59 25.07 27.22
N CYS A 201 7.70 26.00 26.27
CA CYS A 201 6.59 26.86 25.86
C CYS A 201 5.85 26.36 24.61
N GLU A 202 6.49 25.59 23.74
CA GLU A 202 5.86 25.10 22.51
C GLU A 202 5.09 23.78 22.71
N ASP A 203 4.29 23.44 21.70
CA ASP A 203 3.50 22.20 21.64
C ASP A 203 4.42 20.98 21.55
N GLU A 204 4.06 19.91 22.25
CA GLU A 204 4.83 18.66 22.26
C GLU A 204 4.91 18.00 20.87
N GLU A 205 3.95 18.24 19.98
CA GLU A 205 3.93 17.73 18.61
C GLU A 205 4.86 18.53 17.67
N ALA A 206 5.22 19.77 18.03
CA ALA A 206 6.07 20.63 17.20
C ALA A 206 7.57 20.33 17.38
N PHE A 207 7.94 19.66 18.47
CA PHE A 207 9.34 19.40 18.80
C PHE A 207 9.95 18.32 17.89
N CYS A 208 11.03 18.68 17.19
CA CYS A 208 11.78 17.73 16.38
C CYS A 208 12.48 16.68 17.26
N LEU A 209 12.10 15.41 17.13
CA LEU A 209 12.64 14.27 17.89
C LEU A 209 13.98 13.76 17.32
N SER A 210 14.84 14.68 16.91
CA SER A 210 16.19 14.35 16.43
C SER A 210 17.05 13.78 17.56
N LYS A 211 18.05 12.97 17.21
CA LYS A 211 18.98 12.43 18.21
C LYS A 211 19.67 13.56 19.00
N ASP A 212 20.07 14.62 18.30
CA ASP A 212 20.79 15.74 18.90
C ASP A 212 19.89 16.55 19.85
N ASN A 213 18.62 16.73 19.49
CA ASN A 213 17.64 17.42 20.34
C ASN A 213 17.32 16.63 21.61
N ILE A 214 17.20 15.30 21.52
CA ILE A 214 17.01 14.44 22.70
C ILE A 214 18.24 14.50 23.61
N VAL A 215 19.46 14.48 23.06
CA VAL A 215 20.68 14.65 23.85
C VAL A 215 20.75 16.05 24.49
N ALA A 216 20.36 17.10 23.76
CA ALA A 216 20.31 18.46 24.30
C ALA A 216 19.29 18.58 25.47
N LEU A 217 18.15 17.90 25.37
CA LEU A 217 17.15 17.82 26.42
C LEU A 217 17.69 17.14 27.69
N GLN A 218 18.37 16.00 27.54
CA GLN A 218 19.01 15.30 28.65
C GLN A 218 20.08 16.19 29.32
N ASN A 219 20.88 16.89 28.52
CA ASN A 219 21.89 17.82 29.04
C ASN A 219 21.27 18.97 29.83
N LEU A 220 20.17 19.54 29.34
CA LEU A 220 19.43 20.60 30.04
C LEU A 220 18.90 20.10 31.39
N LEU A 221 18.27 18.92 31.41
CA LEU A 221 17.79 18.29 32.65
C LEU A 221 18.94 18.11 33.65
N GLN A 222 20.07 17.54 33.20
CA GLN A 222 21.24 17.32 34.06
C GLN A 222 21.83 18.63 34.60
N GLN A 223 21.82 19.71 33.81
CA GLN A 223 22.30 21.03 34.25
C GLN A 223 21.41 21.62 35.35
N LEU A 224 20.08 21.50 35.22
CA LEU A 224 19.13 21.98 36.22
C LEU A 224 19.24 21.17 37.52
N GLU A 225 19.33 19.85 37.44
CA GLU A 225 19.56 18.98 38.60
C GLU A 225 20.88 19.32 39.31
N GLY A 226 21.95 19.56 38.54
CA GLY A 226 23.24 19.98 39.09
C GLY A 226 23.15 21.32 39.82
N ARG A 227 22.40 22.29 39.27
CA ARG A 227 22.19 23.60 39.91
C ARG A 227 21.37 23.48 41.20
N ARG A 228 20.32 22.65 41.19
CA ARG A 228 19.53 22.33 42.39
C ARG A 228 20.40 21.71 43.48
N ALA A 229 21.22 20.71 43.14
CA ALA A 229 22.11 20.07 44.09
C ALA A 229 23.13 21.04 44.71
N LEU A 230 23.67 21.96 43.91
CA LEU A 230 24.56 23.02 44.41
C LEU A 230 23.84 23.97 45.37
N ASN A 231 22.62 24.41 45.03
CA ASN A 231 21.82 25.25 45.92
C ASN A 231 21.54 24.54 47.25
N GLU A 232 21.13 23.26 47.21
CA GLU A 232 20.88 22.47 48.42
C GLU A 232 22.14 22.31 49.27
N ALA A 233 23.30 22.07 48.65
CA ALA A 233 24.58 21.95 49.37
C ALA A 233 24.96 23.26 50.08
N VAL A 234 24.79 24.41 49.40
CA VAL A 234 25.04 25.73 49.99
C VAL A 234 24.06 26.01 51.13
N CYS A 235 22.77 25.72 50.93
CA CYS A 235 21.75 25.84 51.97
C CYS A 235 22.07 24.98 53.20
N ALA A 236 22.48 23.73 52.99
CA ALA A 236 22.87 22.82 54.06
C ALA A 236 24.10 23.32 54.84
N GLU A 237 25.13 23.84 54.14
CA GLU A 237 26.31 24.44 54.78
C GLU A 237 25.93 25.67 55.63
N LEU A 238 25.10 26.57 55.08
CA LEU A 238 24.63 27.76 55.79
C LEU A 238 23.78 27.39 57.00
N ARG A 239 22.85 26.43 56.87
CA ARG A 239 22.04 25.91 57.99
C ARG A 239 22.94 25.30 59.07
N ALA A 240 23.95 24.52 58.71
CA ALA A 240 24.92 23.97 59.68
C ALA A 240 25.70 25.09 60.40
N ARG A 241 26.10 26.15 59.69
CA ARG A 241 26.79 27.29 60.27
C ARG A 241 25.89 28.10 61.22
N ILE A 242 24.61 28.26 60.89
CA ILE A 242 23.60 28.88 61.76
C ILE A 242 23.46 28.07 63.05
N ILE A 243 23.33 26.75 62.95
CA ILE A 243 23.24 25.86 64.12
C ILE A 243 24.47 26.02 65.04
N ALA A 244 25.68 26.00 64.46
CA ALA A 244 26.91 26.20 65.23
C ALA A 244 26.96 27.58 65.92
N LEU A 245 26.42 28.64 65.29
CA LEU A 245 26.33 29.96 65.91
C LEU A 245 25.28 29.99 67.03
N TRP A 246 24.12 29.36 66.85
CA TRP A 246 23.10 29.24 67.89
C TRP A 246 23.61 28.52 69.13
N GLU A 247 24.40 27.45 68.96
CA GLU A 247 25.06 26.73 70.05
C GLU A 247 26.05 27.63 70.80
N ARG A 248 26.88 28.39 70.06
CA ARG A 248 27.86 29.31 70.66
C ARG A 248 27.22 30.47 71.41
N LEU A 249 26.12 31.01 70.89
CA LEU A 249 25.41 32.13 71.48
C LEU A 249 24.36 31.70 72.51
N GLN A 250 24.17 30.39 72.73
CA GLN A 250 23.16 29.83 73.63
C GLN A 250 21.73 30.32 73.34
N ILE A 251 21.39 30.43 72.05
CA ILE A 251 20.06 30.89 71.63
C ILE A 251 18.99 29.91 72.16
N PRO A 252 17.95 30.39 72.86
CA PRO A 252 16.87 29.56 73.39
C PRO A 252 16.15 28.78 72.30
N GLN A 253 15.61 27.62 72.67
CA GLN A 253 14.98 26.72 71.70
C GLN A 253 13.74 27.32 71.02
N GLU A 254 12.98 28.14 71.75
CA GLU A 254 11.82 28.88 71.23
C GLU A 254 12.20 29.80 70.05
N GLU A 255 13.36 30.47 70.13
CA GLU A 255 13.84 31.33 69.04
C GLU A 255 14.32 30.51 67.83
N ARG A 256 14.95 29.34 68.06
CA ARG A 256 15.38 28.44 66.98
C ARG A 256 14.18 27.86 66.22
N GLU A 257 13.15 27.44 66.95
CA GLU A 257 11.92 26.91 66.37
C GLU A 257 11.16 28.00 65.61
N SER A 258 11.18 29.24 66.09
CA SER A 258 10.59 30.39 65.38
C SER A 258 11.30 30.72 64.06
N SER A 259 12.59 30.38 63.94
CA SER A 259 13.42 30.68 62.76
C SER A 259 13.62 29.46 61.84
N ALA A 260 13.06 28.30 62.19
CA ALA A 260 13.09 27.08 61.38
C ALA A 260 12.06 27.07 60.22
N VAL A 261 11.46 28.21 59.87
CA VAL A 261 10.39 28.29 58.88
C VAL A 261 10.97 28.47 57.46
N HIS A 262 10.66 27.48 56.62
CA HIS A 262 10.94 27.28 55.18
C HIS A 262 12.34 26.72 54.81
#